data_AF-A0A3B9YN92-F1
#
_entry.id   AF-A0A3B9YN92-F1
#
_cell.length_a   1.000
_cell.length_b   1.000
_cell.length_c   1.000
_cell.angle_alpha   90.00
_cell.angle_beta   90.00
_cell.angle_gamma   90.00
#
_symmetry.space_group_name_H-M   'P 1'
#
loop_
_entity.id
_entity.type
_entity.pdbx_description
1 polymer ?
#
loop_
_entity_poly.entity_id
_entity_poly.type
_entity_poly.pdbx_seq_one_letter_code
_entity_poly.pdbx_strand_id
1 'polypeptide(L)'
;MRPLLAAALLSASPAWAQQPISDIRVVIATAAVSSLECSGRPFEMEWTKTVGRSFKYMGRSMISEGLDPRPLIGGLLAVIIMTPMIALAVPADLAAAPFRRQCSFDFQAQGHLARWAGQASGEQAVAAEGRNALDPGTEGIKAPSYYVSLSSTTTDDQGRFRLSLPGHVGRSSDFDLSWAVKGLPSGRMRLSKSFGRFVLSEPEPEFGATVDTLEPIEIIPTTK
;
A
#
# COMPACT_ATOMS: atom_id res chain seq x y z
N MET A 1 54.96 -30.19 -11.29
CA MET A 1 54.46 -29.95 -9.92
C MET A 1 54.66 -28.48 -9.56
N ARG A 2 53.62 -27.67 -9.73
CA ARG A 2 53.43 -26.34 -9.11
C ARG A 2 51.95 -25.96 -9.33
N PRO A 3 51.26 -25.40 -8.31
CA PRO A 3 49.85 -25.70 -8.07
C PRO A 3 48.91 -24.54 -8.44
N LEU A 4 47.65 -24.90 -8.68
CA LEU A 4 46.43 -24.16 -8.28
C LEU A 4 46.23 -22.74 -8.83
N LEU A 5 45.91 -22.63 -10.12
CA LEU A 5 45.13 -21.53 -10.70
C LEU A 5 43.67 -21.99 -10.90
N ALA A 6 42.89 -22.14 -9.82
CA ALA A 6 41.46 -22.45 -9.92
C ALA A 6 40.72 -22.26 -8.58
N ALA A 7 40.67 -21.06 -8.02
CA ALA A 7 39.85 -20.80 -6.82
C ALA A 7 39.48 -19.33 -6.58
N ALA A 8 39.12 -18.56 -7.63
CA ALA A 8 38.77 -17.14 -7.44
C ALA A 8 37.51 -16.69 -8.22
N LEU A 9 36.57 -17.60 -8.54
CA LEU A 9 35.40 -17.27 -9.36
C LEU A 9 34.03 -17.71 -8.79
N LEU A 10 33.91 -17.97 -7.48
CA LEU A 10 32.62 -18.41 -6.92
C LEU A 10 32.25 -17.74 -5.58
N SER A 11 32.49 -16.44 -5.45
CA SER A 11 31.85 -15.60 -4.43
C SER A 11 31.10 -14.43 -5.07
N ALA A 12 30.37 -14.69 -6.16
CA ALA A 12 29.30 -13.81 -6.59
C ALA A 12 28.03 -14.20 -5.83
N SER A 13 27.94 -13.79 -4.56
CA SER A 13 26.64 -13.70 -3.91
C SER A 13 25.76 -12.79 -4.78
N PRO A 14 24.48 -13.12 -5.03
CA PRO A 14 23.58 -12.17 -5.63
C PRO A 14 23.36 -11.08 -4.58
N ALA A 15 24.18 -10.03 -4.65
CA ALA A 15 23.85 -8.76 -4.05
C ALA A 15 22.51 -8.37 -4.71
N TRP A 16 21.44 -8.45 -3.93
CA TRP A 16 20.21 -7.77 -4.27
C TRP A 16 20.63 -6.32 -4.52
N ALA A 17 20.64 -5.93 -5.80
CA ALA A 17 21.02 -4.59 -6.19
C ALA A 17 19.97 -3.67 -5.57
N GLN A 18 20.28 -3.13 -4.39
CA GLN A 18 19.54 -2.04 -3.79
C GLN A 18 19.51 -0.95 -4.86
N GLN A 19 18.32 -0.69 -5.38
CA GLN A 19 18.12 0.37 -6.34
C GLN A 19 18.70 1.66 -5.75
N PRO A 20 19.44 2.46 -6.54
CA PRO A 20 20.03 3.68 -6.03
C PRO A 20 18.93 4.57 -5.43
N ILE A 21 19.02 4.83 -4.14
CA ILE A 21 18.12 5.72 -3.41
C ILE A 21 18.66 7.14 -3.59
N SER A 22 17.76 8.12 -3.70
CA SER A 22 18.16 9.52 -3.77
C SER A 22 18.90 9.95 -2.50
N ASP A 23 19.95 10.74 -2.66
CA ASP A 23 20.64 11.48 -1.60
C ASP A 23 19.83 12.70 -1.10
N ILE A 24 18.65 12.92 -1.65
CA ILE A 24 17.75 14.01 -1.31
C ILE A 24 16.47 13.38 -0.74
N ARG A 25 15.99 13.92 0.39
CA ARG A 25 14.73 13.54 1.03
C ARG A 25 13.65 14.58 0.75
N VAL A 26 12.43 14.09 0.52
CA VAL A 26 11.23 14.94 0.49
C VAL A 26 10.73 15.17 1.92
N VAL A 27 10.68 16.43 2.36
CA VAL A 27 10.11 16.83 3.65
C VAL A 27 8.82 17.59 3.42
N ILE A 28 7.71 17.06 3.95
CA ILE A 28 6.39 17.68 3.81
C ILE A 28 6.17 18.63 4.98
N ALA A 29 5.92 19.90 4.67
CA ALA A 29 5.63 20.93 5.66
C ALA A 29 4.12 21.07 5.89
N THR A 30 3.33 21.00 4.82
CA THR A 30 1.87 21.08 4.89
C THR A 30 1.23 20.14 3.89
N ALA A 31 0.09 19.58 4.27
CA ALA A 31 -0.72 18.72 3.43
C ALA A 31 -2.19 19.08 3.58
N ALA A 32 -2.94 18.96 2.48
CA ALA A 32 -4.36 19.25 2.45
C ALA A 32 -5.09 18.24 1.56
N VAL A 33 -6.35 17.98 1.89
CA VAL A 33 -7.26 17.16 1.08
C VAL A 33 -8.45 18.03 0.70
N SER A 34 -8.68 18.18 -0.60
CA SER A 34 -9.80 18.94 -1.16
C SER A 34 -10.67 18.08 -2.07
N SER A 35 -11.81 18.63 -2.52
CA SER A 35 -12.71 17.98 -3.49
C SER A 35 -13.16 16.59 -3.04
N LEU A 36 -13.45 16.42 -1.75
CA LEU A 36 -13.80 15.11 -1.19
C LEU A 36 -15.20 14.68 -1.64
N GLU A 37 -15.25 13.75 -2.59
CA GLU A 37 -16.49 13.17 -3.11
C GLU A 37 -16.60 11.72 -2.63
N CYS A 38 -17.51 11.47 -1.68
CA CYS A 38 -17.77 10.12 -1.18
C CYS A 38 -19.09 9.57 -1.72
N SER A 39 -19.04 8.40 -2.33
CA SER A 39 -20.20 7.67 -2.83
C SER A 39 -20.33 6.28 -2.18
N GLY A 40 -21.55 5.74 -2.16
CA GLY A 40 -21.79 4.36 -1.76
C GLY A 40 -21.14 3.40 -2.75
N ARG A 41 -20.41 2.41 -2.25
CA ARG A 41 -19.87 1.34 -3.11
C ARG A 41 -20.99 0.37 -3.48
N PRO A 42 -20.96 -0.22 -4.68
CA PRO A 42 -21.90 -1.29 -5.01
C PRO A 42 -21.75 -2.44 -4.01
N PHE A 43 -22.88 -3.02 -3.61
CA PHE A 43 -22.88 -4.14 -2.70
C PHE A 43 -22.21 -5.35 -3.35
N GLU A 44 -21.16 -5.84 -2.70
CA GLU A 44 -20.59 -7.15 -2.98
C GLU A 44 -20.49 -7.94 -1.68
N MET A 45 -20.76 -9.24 -1.69
CA MET A 45 -20.58 -10.08 -0.50
C MET A 45 -19.09 -10.33 -0.21
N GLU A 46 -18.36 -9.32 0.24
CA GLU A 46 -16.90 -9.34 0.41
C GLU A 46 -16.46 -10.32 1.49
N TRP A 47 -17.15 -10.34 2.65
CA TRP A 47 -16.85 -11.28 3.73
C TRP A 47 -17.21 -12.71 3.31
N THR A 48 -18.39 -12.88 2.70
CA THR A 48 -18.84 -14.19 2.23
C THR A 48 -17.94 -14.74 1.12
N LYS A 49 -17.50 -13.90 0.18
CA LYS A 49 -16.50 -14.25 -0.85
C LYS A 49 -15.16 -14.62 -0.20
N THR A 50 -14.74 -13.91 0.83
CA THR A 50 -13.48 -14.19 1.54
C THR A 50 -13.53 -15.55 2.26
N VAL A 51 -14.60 -15.81 3.01
CA VAL A 51 -14.83 -17.12 3.68
C VAL A 51 -14.95 -18.25 2.65
N GLY A 52 -15.71 -18.03 1.57
CA GLY A 52 -15.85 -18.99 0.47
C GLY A 52 -14.54 -19.27 -0.27
N ARG A 53 -13.64 -18.28 -0.39
CA ARG A 53 -12.29 -18.48 -0.95
C ARG A 53 -11.44 -19.37 -0.05
N SER A 54 -11.43 -19.16 1.26
CA SER A 54 -10.71 -20.02 2.21
C SER A 54 -11.17 -21.49 2.12
N PHE A 55 -12.47 -21.72 1.88
CA PHE A 55 -13.00 -23.08 1.65
C PHE A 55 -12.40 -23.75 0.41
N LYS A 56 -12.28 -23.03 -0.72
CA LYS A 56 -11.72 -23.58 -1.97
C LYS A 56 -10.25 -23.97 -1.83
N TYR A 57 -9.45 -23.21 -1.08
CA TYR A 57 -8.05 -23.55 -0.80
C TYR A 57 -7.93 -24.79 0.09
N MET A 58 -8.69 -24.88 1.18
CA MET A 58 -8.72 -26.09 2.02
C MET A 58 -9.21 -27.32 1.25
N GLY A 59 -10.24 -27.18 0.42
CA GLY A 59 -10.76 -28.28 -0.39
C GLY A 59 -9.73 -28.81 -1.40
N ARG A 60 -8.90 -27.93 -1.98
CA ARG A 60 -7.81 -28.36 -2.89
C ARG A 60 -6.71 -29.13 -2.19
N SER A 61 -6.33 -28.77 -0.96
CA SER A 61 -5.35 -29.53 -0.16
C SER A 61 -5.87 -30.89 0.32
N MET A 62 -7.18 -31.11 0.32
CA MET A 62 -7.79 -32.38 0.78
C MET A 62 -7.99 -33.42 -0.33
N ILE A 63 -7.93 -33.01 -1.62
CA ILE A 63 -8.19 -33.90 -2.78
C ILE A 63 -6.88 -34.46 -3.37
N SER A 64 -5.70 -33.91 -3.00
CA SER A 64 -4.41 -34.32 -3.56
C SER A 64 -3.78 -35.57 -2.91
N GLU A 65 -4.33 -36.08 -1.82
CA GLU A 65 -3.89 -37.31 -1.18
C GLU A 65 -5.01 -38.34 -1.32
N GLY A 66 -4.67 -39.59 -1.67
CA GLY A 66 -5.60 -40.63 -2.13
C GLY A 66 -6.75 -41.01 -1.17
N LEU A 67 -7.38 -42.17 -1.40
CA LEU A 67 -8.52 -42.73 -0.63
C LEU A 67 -8.21 -43.03 0.87
N ASP A 68 -7.66 -42.08 1.60
CA ASP A 68 -7.49 -42.08 3.04
C ASP A 68 -8.79 -41.49 3.67
N PRO A 69 -9.39 -42.11 4.69
CA PRO A 69 -10.58 -41.59 5.37
C PRO A 69 -10.35 -40.29 6.17
N ARG A 70 -9.09 -39.94 6.45
CA ARG A 70 -8.73 -38.71 7.20
C ARG A 70 -9.16 -37.41 6.50
N PRO A 71 -8.96 -37.18 5.19
CA PRO A 71 -9.48 -36.02 4.48
C PRO A 71 -11.03 -35.96 4.42
N LEU A 72 -11.74 -37.10 4.50
CA LEU A 72 -13.20 -37.12 4.62
C LEU A 72 -13.68 -36.56 5.98
N ILE A 73 -13.03 -36.98 7.06
CA ILE A 73 -13.31 -36.46 8.42
C ILE A 73 -12.91 -34.98 8.51
N GLY A 74 -11.75 -34.62 7.94
CA GLY A 74 -11.30 -33.23 7.83
C GLY A 74 -12.27 -32.36 7.02
N GLY A 75 -12.81 -32.88 5.93
CA GLY A 75 -13.82 -32.21 5.11
C GLY A 75 -15.15 -32.00 5.86
N LEU A 76 -15.61 -33.00 6.61
CA LEU A 76 -16.82 -32.89 7.42
C LEU A 76 -16.64 -31.86 8.56
N LEU A 77 -15.50 -31.88 9.25
CA LEU A 77 -15.14 -30.87 10.26
C LEU A 77 -15.05 -29.47 9.66
N ALA A 78 -14.46 -29.34 8.47
CA ALA A 78 -14.40 -28.07 7.75
C ALA A 78 -15.81 -27.56 7.40
N VAL A 79 -16.74 -28.41 6.98
CA VAL A 79 -18.14 -28.02 6.74
C VAL A 79 -18.80 -27.57 8.05
N ILE A 80 -18.64 -28.34 9.14
CA ILE A 80 -19.23 -28.00 10.45
C ILE A 80 -18.73 -26.64 10.97
N ILE A 81 -17.47 -26.30 10.74
CA ILE A 81 -16.88 -25.02 11.16
C ILE A 81 -17.25 -23.89 10.19
N MET A 82 -17.26 -24.15 8.89
CA MET A 82 -17.41 -23.10 7.87
C MET A 82 -18.87 -22.74 7.59
N THR A 83 -19.81 -23.68 7.69
CA THR A 83 -21.25 -23.38 7.54
C THR A 83 -21.74 -22.31 8.51
N PRO A 84 -21.45 -22.36 9.83
CA PRO A 84 -21.82 -21.27 10.73
C PRO A 84 -21.07 -19.96 10.42
N MET A 85 -19.81 -20.03 9.97
CA MET A 85 -19.07 -18.84 9.54
C MET A 85 -19.72 -18.14 8.34
N ILE A 86 -20.22 -18.89 7.35
CA ILE A 86 -20.96 -18.34 6.21
C ILE A 86 -22.31 -17.78 6.66
N ALA A 87 -23.02 -18.49 7.55
CA ALA A 87 -24.29 -18.04 8.11
C ALA A 87 -24.16 -16.72 8.88
N LEU A 88 -23.00 -16.45 9.48
CA LEU A 88 -22.67 -15.18 10.16
C LEU A 88 -22.12 -14.11 9.20
N ALA A 89 -21.38 -14.51 8.16
CA ALA A 89 -20.78 -13.59 7.19
C ALA A 89 -21.83 -12.85 6.34
N VAL A 90 -22.94 -13.52 5.98
CA VAL A 90 -24.00 -12.91 5.14
C VAL A 90 -24.72 -11.76 5.87
N PRO A 91 -25.21 -11.93 7.12
CA PRO A 91 -25.76 -10.81 7.90
C PRO A 91 -24.74 -9.70 8.14
N ALA A 92 -23.47 -10.04 8.40
CA ALA A 92 -22.41 -9.05 8.58
C ALA A 92 -22.17 -8.23 7.30
N ASP A 93 -22.16 -8.87 6.13
CA ASP A 93 -22.04 -8.19 4.84
C ASP A 93 -23.21 -7.21 4.61
N LEU A 94 -24.44 -7.62 4.94
CA LEU A 94 -25.65 -6.80 4.82
C LEU A 94 -25.69 -5.64 5.82
N ALA A 95 -25.29 -5.87 7.07
CA ALA A 95 -25.20 -4.83 8.10
C ALA A 95 -24.11 -3.80 7.77
N ALA A 96 -23.01 -4.24 7.14
CA ALA A 96 -21.93 -3.37 6.71
C ALA A 96 -22.24 -2.61 5.40
N ALA A 97 -23.17 -3.09 4.57
CA ALA A 97 -23.52 -2.50 3.27
C ALA A 97 -23.73 -0.97 3.29
N PRO A 98 -24.52 -0.37 4.21
CA PRO A 98 -24.74 1.09 4.22
C PRO A 98 -23.50 1.91 4.60
N PHE A 99 -22.47 1.29 5.19
CA PHE A 99 -21.24 1.96 5.62
C PHE A 99 -20.10 1.84 4.61
N ARG A 100 -20.31 1.15 3.48
CA ARG A 100 -19.31 1.01 2.42
C ARG A 100 -19.26 2.26 1.57
N ARG A 101 -18.30 3.13 1.86
CA ARG A 101 -18.05 4.35 1.08
C ARG A 101 -16.71 4.25 0.37
N GLN A 102 -16.69 4.72 -0.87
CA GLN A 102 -15.46 5.08 -1.57
C GLN A 102 -15.42 6.59 -1.68
N CYS A 103 -14.24 7.17 -1.58
CA CYS A 103 -14.03 8.59 -1.66
C CYS A 103 -12.91 8.90 -2.64
N SER A 104 -13.20 9.79 -3.58
CA SER A 104 -12.20 10.42 -4.42
C SER A 104 -11.90 11.81 -3.86
N PHE A 105 -10.65 12.26 -4.01
CA PHE A 105 -10.19 13.53 -3.45
C PHE A 105 -8.95 14.03 -4.20
N ASP A 106 -8.61 15.30 -4.00
CA ASP A 106 -7.34 15.88 -4.43
C ASP A 106 -6.43 16.03 -3.22
N PHE A 107 -5.28 15.34 -3.24
CA PHE A 107 -4.23 15.51 -2.24
C PHE A 107 -3.28 16.62 -2.68
N GLN A 108 -3.11 17.63 -1.84
CA GLN A 108 -2.14 18.70 -2.04
C GLN A 108 -1.03 18.60 -1.00
N ALA A 109 0.21 18.63 -1.46
CA ALA A 109 1.40 18.63 -0.62
C ALA A 109 2.25 19.86 -0.90
N GLN A 110 2.78 20.48 0.15
CA GLN A 110 3.81 21.49 0.07
C GLN A 110 4.94 21.14 1.01
N GLY A 111 6.16 21.28 0.53
CA GLY A 111 7.34 20.83 1.25
C GLY A 111 8.61 21.41 0.67
N HIS A 112 9.72 20.86 1.12
CA HIS A 112 11.04 21.18 0.60
C HIS A 112 11.90 19.94 0.48
N LEU A 113 12.95 20.03 -0.32
CA LEU A 113 13.96 19.00 -0.47
C LEU A 113 15.11 19.24 0.51
N ALA A 114 15.35 18.25 1.37
CA ALA A 114 16.46 18.26 2.31
C ALA A 114 17.54 17.28 1.83
N ARG A 115 18.77 17.77 1.60
CA ARG A 115 19.93 16.89 1.52
C ARG A 115 20.36 16.47 2.92
N TRP A 116 21.00 15.31 3.03
CA TRP A 116 21.58 14.80 4.29
C TRP A 116 22.56 15.77 4.98
N ALA A 117 23.08 16.77 4.27
CA ALA A 117 23.96 17.81 4.80
C ALA A 117 23.27 19.15 5.11
N GLY A 118 21.93 19.22 5.10
CA GLY A 118 21.17 20.45 5.39
C GLY A 118 21.29 21.55 4.33
N GLN A 119 21.96 21.29 3.20
CA GLN A 119 22.03 22.23 2.07
C GLN A 119 20.73 22.21 1.24
N ALA A 120 20.33 23.41 0.80
CA ALA A 120 19.27 23.57 -0.18
C ALA A 120 19.59 22.77 -1.46
N SER A 121 18.64 21.96 -1.90
CA SER A 121 18.83 21.08 -3.05
C SER A 121 18.78 21.81 -4.41
N GLY A 122 18.28 23.06 -4.41
CA GLY A 122 18.03 23.86 -5.60
C GLY A 122 16.87 23.34 -6.44
N GLU A 123 16.81 23.77 -7.70
CA GLU A 123 15.83 23.33 -8.69
C GLU A 123 16.04 21.84 -9.04
N GLN A 124 15.02 21.02 -8.79
CA GLN A 124 15.02 19.58 -8.99
C GLN A 124 13.64 19.08 -9.40
N ALA A 125 13.60 18.04 -10.23
CA ALA A 125 12.36 17.33 -10.54
C ALA A 125 11.95 16.44 -9.36
N VAL A 126 10.72 16.62 -8.89
CA VAL A 126 10.07 15.83 -7.85
C VAL A 126 8.84 15.16 -8.46
N ALA A 127 8.71 13.86 -8.26
CA ALA A 127 7.55 13.08 -8.65
C ALA A 127 6.93 12.39 -7.43
N ALA A 128 5.61 12.26 -7.45
CA ALA A 128 4.83 11.53 -6.48
C ALA A 128 3.95 10.51 -7.20
N GLU A 129 3.97 9.28 -6.71
CA GLU A 129 3.05 8.22 -7.09
C GLU A 129 2.14 7.90 -5.91
N GLY A 130 0.83 7.98 -6.13
CA GLY A 130 -0.16 7.62 -5.14
C GLY A 130 -0.87 6.34 -5.54
N ARG A 131 -0.99 5.40 -4.59
CA ARG A 131 -1.56 4.08 -4.82
C ARG A 131 -2.60 3.74 -3.76
N ASN A 132 -3.72 3.17 -4.19
CA ASN A 132 -4.70 2.56 -3.29
C ASN A 132 -5.09 1.19 -3.80
N ALA A 133 -5.11 0.20 -2.91
CA ALA A 133 -5.57 -1.14 -3.22
C ALA A 133 -7.10 -1.16 -3.36
N LEU A 134 -7.59 -1.33 -4.59
CA LEU A 134 -9.02 -1.44 -4.88
C LEU A 134 -9.55 -2.85 -4.56
N ASP A 135 -8.80 -3.88 -4.99
CA ASP A 135 -9.10 -5.31 -4.82
C ASP A 135 -7.74 -6.02 -4.59
N PRO A 136 -7.57 -6.88 -3.57
CA PRO A 136 -6.28 -7.46 -3.23
C PRO A 136 -5.91 -8.60 -4.21
N GLY A 137 -6.71 -8.80 -5.26
CA GLY A 137 -6.61 -9.94 -6.15
C GLY A 137 -6.96 -11.25 -5.44
N THR A 138 -6.75 -12.35 -6.15
CA THR A 138 -6.77 -13.71 -5.63
C THR A 138 -5.69 -14.46 -6.37
N GLU A 139 -4.76 -15.04 -5.63
CA GLU A 139 -3.60 -15.73 -6.19
C GLU A 139 -4.04 -16.80 -7.20
N GLY A 140 -3.50 -16.74 -8.42
CA GLY A 140 -3.84 -17.66 -9.51
C GLY A 140 -5.24 -17.51 -10.13
N ILE A 141 -6.03 -16.51 -9.73
CA ILE A 141 -7.39 -16.27 -10.29
C ILE A 141 -7.55 -14.85 -10.82
N LYS A 142 -7.16 -13.84 -10.04
CA LYS A 142 -7.33 -12.43 -10.39
C LYS A 142 -6.17 -11.62 -9.84
N ALA A 143 -5.50 -10.82 -10.67
CA ALA A 143 -4.46 -9.93 -10.19
C ALA A 143 -5.05 -8.85 -9.26
N PRO A 144 -4.29 -8.37 -8.25
CA PRO A 144 -4.70 -7.21 -7.47
C PRO A 144 -4.86 -5.99 -8.39
N SER A 145 -5.90 -5.20 -8.12
CA SER A 145 -6.15 -3.95 -8.85
C SER A 145 -5.87 -2.78 -7.94
N TYR A 146 -5.14 -1.81 -8.47
CA TYR A 146 -4.77 -0.58 -7.77
C TYR A 146 -5.32 0.62 -8.51
N TYR A 147 -5.76 1.61 -7.75
CA TYR A 147 -5.80 2.97 -8.24
C TYR A 147 -4.37 3.51 -8.20
N VAL A 148 -3.89 4.05 -9.31
CA VAL A 148 -2.57 4.65 -9.42
C VAL A 148 -2.72 6.05 -9.98
N SER A 149 -2.05 7.00 -9.34
CA SER A 149 -2.00 8.40 -9.74
C SER A 149 -0.56 8.83 -9.75
N LEU A 150 -0.22 9.71 -10.69
CA LEU A 150 1.12 10.25 -10.85
C LEU A 150 1.01 11.76 -10.96
N SER A 151 1.92 12.45 -10.29
CA SER A 151 2.09 13.89 -10.42
C SER A 151 3.56 14.23 -10.29
N SER A 152 3.99 15.26 -10.99
CA SER A 152 5.36 15.75 -10.92
C SER A 152 5.39 17.26 -10.95
N THR A 153 6.44 17.81 -10.37
CA THR A 153 6.69 19.24 -10.25
C THR A 153 8.19 19.49 -10.20
N THR A 154 8.58 20.74 -10.38
CA THR A 154 9.97 21.18 -10.20
C THR A 154 10.03 22.08 -8.98
N THR A 155 11.05 21.92 -8.15
CA THR A 155 11.27 22.80 -7.00
C THR A 155 11.78 24.18 -7.42
N ASP A 156 11.59 25.18 -6.56
CA ASP A 156 12.24 26.48 -6.71
C ASP A 156 13.75 26.44 -6.36
N ASP A 157 14.41 27.58 -6.45
CA ASP A 157 15.82 27.80 -6.09
C ASP A 157 16.14 27.44 -4.63
N GLN A 158 15.13 27.46 -3.76
CA GLN A 158 15.22 27.08 -2.35
C GLN A 158 14.88 25.60 -2.11
N GLY A 159 14.55 24.84 -3.16
CA GLY A 159 14.16 23.43 -3.05
C GLY A 159 12.73 23.23 -2.56
N ARG A 160 11.87 24.27 -2.54
CA ARG A 160 10.46 24.17 -2.17
C ARG A 160 9.61 23.71 -3.33
N PHE A 161 8.58 22.93 -3.05
CA PHE A 161 7.64 22.45 -4.06
C PHE A 161 6.20 22.52 -3.58
N ARG A 162 5.31 22.53 -4.57
CA ARG A 162 3.88 22.28 -4.39
C ARG A 162 3.43 21.27 -5.44
N LEU A 163 2.68 20.27 -5.00
CA LEU A 163 2.19 19.19 -5.83
C LEU A 163 0.73 18.91 -5.49
N SER A 164 -0.06 18.61 -6.52
CA SER A 164 -1.43 18.10 -6.40
C SER A 164 -1.51 16.74 -7.07
N LEU A 165 -2.16 15.79 -6.41
CA LEU A 165 -2.28 14.41 -6.87
C LEU A 165 -3.72 13.93 -6.63
N PRO A 166 -4.40 13.41 -7.68
CA PRO A 166 -5.69 12.76 -7.51
C PRO A 166 -5.55 11.52 -6.61
N GLY A 167 -6.42 11.40 -5.62
CA GLY A 167 -6.45 10.33 -4.65
C GLY A 167 -7.78 9.58 -4.66
N HIS A 168 -7.71 8.30 -4.30
CA HIS A 168 -8.88 7.47 -4.12
C HIS A 168 -8.68 6.53 -2.94
N VAL A 169 -9.68 6.43 -2.08
CA VAL A 169 -9.73 5.42 -1.01
C VAL A 169 -11.10 4.76 -1.02
N GLY A 170 -11.11 3.45 -0.80
CA GLY A 170 -12.34 2.67 -0.86
C GLY A 170 -12.29 1.55 0.16
N ARG A 171 -11.98 0.34 -0.31
CA ARG A 171 -11.88 -0.83 0.54
C ARG A 171 -10.66 -0.78 1.46
N SER A 172 -9.52 -0.36 0.92
CA SER A 172 -8.41 0.12 1.72
C SER A 172 -8.66 1.58 2.07
N SER A 173 -8.61 1.91 3.36
CA SER A 173 -8.60 3.28 3.88
C SER A 173 -7.28 4.01 3.61
N ASP A 174 -6.28 3.29 3.12
CA ASP A 174 -4.91 3.77 3.00
C ASP A 174 -4.57 4.10 1.55
N PHE A 175 -4.04 5.30 1.35
CA PHE A 175 -3.46 5.78 0.10
C PHE A 175 -1.95 5.93 0.30
N ASP A 176 -1.18 5.00 -0.27
CA ASP A 176 0.27 4.97 -0.16
C ASP A 176 0.90 5.92 -1.18
N LEU A 177 1.78 6.80 -0.71
CA LEU A 177 2.52 7.77 -1.49
C LEU A 177 3.98 7.32 -1.59
N SER A 178 4.51 7.27 -2.80
CA SER A 178 5.93 7.05 -3.09
C SER A 178 6.50 8.27 -3.77
N TRP A 179 7.64 8.76 -3.28
CA TRP A 179 8.29 9.95 -3.82
C TRP A 179 9.53 9.57 -4.62
N ALA A 180 9.81 10.36 -5.65
CA ALA A 180 11.04 10.26 -6.42
C ALA A 180 11.63 11.65 -6.70
N VAL A 181 12.95 11.78 -6.58
CA VAL A 181 13.71 13.00 -6.88
C VAL A 181 14.74 12.65 -7.94
N LYS A 182 14.77 13.40 -9.05
CA LYS A 182 15.58 13.06 -10.24
C LYS A 182 15.35 11.64 -10.78
N GLY A 183 14.14 11.09 -10.58
CA GLY A 183 13.80 9.71 -10.96
C GLY A 183 14.33 8.62 -10.03
N LEU A 184 14.95 8.99 -8.89
CA LEU A 184 15.39 8.05 -7.86
C LEU A 184 14.41 8.04 -6.68
N PRO A 185 14.09 6.88 -6.09
CA PRO A 185 13.21 6.79 -4.91
C PRO A 185 13.70 7.68 -3.76
N SER A 186 12.78 8.41 -3.13
CA SER A 186 13.04 9.41 -2.09
C SER A 186 12.00 9.34 -0.97
N GLY A 187 11.75 8.13 -0.47
CA GLY A 187 10.87 7.88 0.68
C GLY A 187 9.42 7.56 0.33
N ARG A 188 8.66 7.21 1.37
CA ARG A 188 7.26 6.78 1.29
C ARG A 188 6.47 7.41 2.43
N MET A 189 5.20 7.68 2.15
CA MET A 189 4.24 8.19 3.14
C MET A 189 2.92 7.43 2.96
N ARG A 190 2.08 7.44 3.98
CA ARG A 190 0.76 6.84 3.96
C ARG A 190 -0.25 7.87 4.41
N LEU A 191 -1.27 8.06 3.60
CA LEU A 191 -2.44 8.86 3.93
C LEU A 191 -3.58 7.90 4.30
N SER A 192 -3.89 7.78 5.59
CA SER A 192 -4.96 6.92 6.09
C SER A 192 -6.23 7.71 6.38
N LYS A 193 -7.37 7.27 5.85
CA LYS A 193 -8.68 7.88 6.10
C LYS A 193 -9.34 7.26 7.33
N SER A 194 -9.62 8.07 8.34
CA SER A 194 -10.34 7.66 9.55
C SER A 194 -11.42 8.68 9.90
N PHE A 195 -12.67 8.24 10.01
CA PHE A 195 -13.82 9.04 10.49
C PHE A 195 -13.87 10.51 10.03
N GLY A 196 -13.79 10.74 8.72
CA GLY A 196 -13.88 12.08 8.12
C GLY A 196 -12.61 12.92 8.23
N ARG A 197 -11.51 12.34 8.72
CA ARG A 197 -10.17 12.91 8.76
C ARG A 197 -9.22 12.06 7.93
N PHE A 198 -8.10 12.66 7.55
CA PHE A 198 -6.97 11.97 6.97
C PHE A 198 -5.75 12.18 7.87
N VAL A 199 -4.96 11.13 8.06
CA VAL A 199 -3.69 11.18 8.78
C VAL A 199 -2.59 10.86 7.79
N LEU A 200 -1.67 11.79 7.58
CA LEU A 200 -0.47 11.56 6.80
C LEU A 200 0.66 11.16 7.76
N SER A 201 1.21 9.96 7.57
CA SER A 201 2.29 9.42 8.38
C SER A 201 3.35 8.75 7.51
N GLU A 202 4.60 8.78 7.93
CA GLU A 202 5.61 7.89 7.34
C GLU A 202 5.40 6.47 7.90
N PRO A 203 5.45 5.42 7.06
CA PRO A 203 5.49 4.06 7.58
C PRO A 203 6.73 3.90 8.46
N GLU A 204 6.60 3.21 9.60
CA GLU A 204 7.72 3.00 10.51
C GLU A 204 8.95 2.50 9.73
N PRO A 205 10.13 3.10 9.95
CA PRO A 205 11.35 2.59 9.36
C PRO A 205 11.57 1.15 9.85
N GLU A 206 11.96 0.26 8.94
CA GLU A 206 12.42 -1.08 9.31
C GLU A 206 13.54 -0.97 10.36
N PHE A 207 13.54 -1.90 11.33
CA PHE A 207 14.44 -1.90 12.50
C PHE A 207 15.86 -1.45 12.14
N GLY A 208 16.32 -0.33 12.69
CA GLY A 208 17.69 0.18 12.53
C GLY A 208 17.86 1.51 11.78
N ALA A 209 16.79 2.12 11.24
CA ALA A 209 16.90 3.47 10.70
C ALA A 209 16.79 4.52 11.83
N THR A 210 17.90 5.14 12.18
CA THR A 210 17.94 6.37 12.98
C THR A 210 17.43 7.52 12.12
N VAL A 211 16.17 7.94 12.20
CA VAL A 211 15.70 9.05 11.37
C VAL A 211 14.60 9.84 12.07
N ASP A 212 14.74 11.17 12.05
CA ASP A 212 13.65 12.13 12.26
C ASP A 212 12.44 11.73 11.41
N THR A 213 11.46 11.12 12.07
CA THR A 213 10.20 10.70 11.45
C THR A 213 9.31 11.92 11.31
N LEU A 214 8.58 11.99 10.20
CA LEU A 214 7.53 12.99 10.06
C LEU A 214 6.51 12.77 11.18
N GLU A 215 6.29 13.79 12.03
CA GLU A 215 5.18 13.77 12.97
C GLU A 215 3.86 13.62 12.19
N PRO A 216 2.94 12.74 12.62
CA PRO A 216 1.69 12.52 11.89
C PRO A 216 0.92 13.83 11.69
N ILE A 217 0.62 14.17 10.44
CA ILE A 217 -0.14 15.37 10.10
C ILE A 217 -1.62 15.01 10.00
N GLU A 218 -2.43 15.55 10.90
CA GLU A 218 -3.89 15.46 10.81
C GLU A 218 -4.43 16.47 9.79
N ILE A 219 -5.25 15.98 8.86
CA ILE A 219 -5.84 16.77 7.78
C ILE A 219 -7.35 16.66 7.87
N ILE A 220 -8.00 17.81 8.04
CA ILE A 220 -9.46 17.94 7.94
C ILE A 220 -9.77 18.29 6.47
N PRO A 221 -10.50 17.43 5.75
CA PRO A 221 -10.80 17.67 4.35
C PRO A 221 -11.75 18.87 4.21
N THR A 222 -11.46 19.75 3.25
CA THR A 222 -12.37 20.84 2.91
C THR A 222 -13.37 20.35 1.87
N THR A 223 -14.65 20.22 2.24
CA THR A 223 -15.75 20.03 1.29
C THR A 223 -16.01 21.35 0.59
N LYS A 224 -15.86 21.37 -0.74
CA LYS A 224 -16.38 22.45 -1.59
C LYS A 224 -17.70 22.00 -2.19
#